data_AF-A0A938HU38-F1
#
_entry.id   AF-A0A938HU38-F1
#
_cell.length_a   1.000
_cell.length_b   1.000
_cell.length_c   1.000
_cell.angle_alpha   90.00
_cell.angle_beta   90.00
_cell.angle_gamma   90.00
#
_symmetry.space_group_name_H-M   'P 1'
#
loop_
_entity.id
_entity.type
_entity.pdbx_description
1 polymer ?
#
loop_
_entity_poly.entity_id
_entity_poly.type
_entity_poly.pdbx_seq_one_letter_code
_entity_poly.pdbx_strand_id
1 'polypeptide(L)'
;MTVQVQKLRTGARLAGDETIRLDALEIAPLSAWPLQAHPDSDAVLLFYEGRGEIATADRVHAFQAIRHAFVPAGTAYELRNTGERALKLAFGLCPFGPTERRDRHDRKAGPGGVTLLGIEQFDRFPDSGLVRGGMFFLDPGKAASYHSHDGAPEVFVFLLGHCEVTVEGEKASVGPGDVVYVPAELKHTLKNTSRSERLSVWLTVTPNVTPSHTFYEELPDGTWKRVTPRLDGRPVRPPSR
;
A
#
# COMPACT_ATOMS: atom_id res chain seq x y z
N MET A 1 -15.08 17.70 4.34
CA MET A 1 -14.19 16.87 5.20
C MET A 1 -12.78 17.07 4.67
N THR A 2 -11.79 17.46 5.47
CA THR A 2 -10.46 17.77 4.91
C THR A 2 -9.67 16.49 4.62
N VAL A 3 -9.09 16.40 3.41
CA VAL A 3 -8.15 15.33 3.02
C VAL A 3 -6.95 15.36 3.98
N GLN A 4 -6.72 14.27 4.71
CA GLN A 4 -5.60 14.16 5.63
C GLN A 4 -4.33 13.77 4.88
N VAL A 5 -3.33 14.64 4.93
CA VAL A 5 -2.00 14.40 4.34
C VAL A 5 -0.99 14.25 5.47
N GLN A 6 -0.32 13.11 5.52
CA GLN A 6 0.75 12.82 6.47
C GLN A 6 2.10 12.81 5.75
N LYS A 7 3.18 13.04 6.50
CA LYS A 7 4.53 12.85 5.96
C LYS A 7 5.01 11.42 6.23
N LEU A 8 5.65 10.82 5.23
CA LEU A 8 6.39 9.56 5.36
C LEU A 8 7.58 9.78 6.30
N ARG A 9 7.33 9.59 7.59
CA ARG A 9 8.30 9.84 8.66
C ARG A 9 8.36 8.65 9.59
N THR A 10 9.56 8.13 9.83
CA THR A 10 9.82 7.06 10.80
C THR A 10 9.15 7.32 12.16
N GLY A 11 8.55 6.27 12.73
CA GLY A 11 7.83 6.29 13.99
C GLY A 11 6.36 6.70 13.87
N ALA A 12 5.90 7.11 12.69
CA ALA A 12 4.51 7.50 12.47
C ALA A 12 3.63 6.31 12.04
N ARG A 13 2.38 6.31 12.52
CA ARG A 13 1.27 5.54 11.96
C ARG A 13 0.79 6.25 10.70
N LEU A 14 1.08 5.68 9.53
CA LEU A 14 0.76 6.27 8.23
C LEU A 14 -0.70 6.04 7.81
N ALA A 15 -1.26 4.89 8.18
CA ALA A 15 -2.67 4.54 8.00
C ALA A 15 -3.06 3.45 8.98
N GLY A 16 -4.30 3.45 9.46
CA GLY A 16 -4.73 2.44 10.43
C GLY A 16 -6.23 2.41 10.67
N ASP A 17 -6.83 1.25 10.43
CA ASP A 17 -8.17 0.86 10.87
C ASP A 17 -8.19 -0.67 11.13
N GLU A 18 -9.35 -1.31 11.13
CA GLU A 18 -9.48 -2.75 11.28
C GLU A 18 -8.98 -3.56 10.07
N THR A 19 -8.89 -2.95 8.89
CA THR A 19 -8.52 -3.58 7.61
C THR A 19 -7.07 -3.35 7.23
N ILE A 20 -6.41 -2.33 7.78
CA ILE A 20 -4.99 -2.06 7.53
C ILE A 20 -4.30 -1.49 8.75
N ARG A 21 -3.02 -1.84 8.91
CA ARG A 21 -2.09 -1.07 9.72
C ARG A 21 -0.83 -0.82 8.92
N LEU A 22 -0.53 0.44 8.61
CA LEU A 22 0.68 0.87 7.91
C LEU A 22 1.50 1.79 8.82
N ASP A 23 2.69 1.34 9.19
CA ASP A 23 3.62 2.06 10.08
C ASP A 23 4.94 2.38 9.35
N ALA A 24 5.49 3.56 9.58
CA ALA A 24 6.84 3.90 9.14
C ALA A 24 7.86 3.48 10.21
N LEU A 25 8.79 2.61 9.84
CA LEU A 25 9.75 1.98 10.74
C LEU A 25 11.19 2.29 10.31
N GLU A 26 12.12 2.08 11.23
CA GLU A 26 13.55 2.03 10.93
C GLU A 26 14.20 0.80 11.56
N ILE A 27 15.21 0.28 10.87
CA ILE A 27 16.11 -0.74 11.38
C ILE A 27 17.50 -0.09 11.49
N ALA A 28 18.05 -0.07 12.70
CA ALA A 28 19.38 0.50 12.96
C ALA A 28 20.46 -0.14 12.08
N PRO A 29 21.57 0.56 11.81
CA PRO A 29 22.71 0.03 11.05
C PRO A 29 23.12 -1.37 11.53
N LEU A 30 23.41 -2.26 10.58
CA LEU A 30 23.89 -3.63 10.83
C LEU A 30 22.99 -4.50 11.74
N SER A 31 21.78 -4.03 12.03
CA SER A 31 20.81 -4.69 12.91
C SER A 31 19.76 -5.45 12.11
N ALA A 32 18.98 -6.29 12.79
CA ALA A 32 17.92 -7.07 12.17
C ALA A 32 16.58 -6.80 12.86
N TRP A 33 15.51 -6.82 12.08
CA TRP A 33 14.18 -7.09 12.58
C TRP A 33 14.04 -8.61 12.70
N PRO A 34 13.78 -9.15 13.91
CA PRO A 34 13.65 -10.58 14.13
C PRO A 34 12.67 -11.30 13.19
N LEU A 35 12.91 -12.61 13.01
CA LEU A 35 12.05 -13.53 12.26
C LEU A 35 10.60 -13.44 12.74
N GLN A 36 9.70 -13.20 11.80
CA GLN A 36 8.26 -13.07 12.06
C GLN A 36 7.44 -13.72 10.95
N ALA A 37 6.21 -14.09 11.29
CA ALA A 37 5.17 -14.54 10.37
C ALA A 37 3.83 -13.92 10.78
N HIS A 38 2.94 -13.74 9.80
CA HIS A 38 1.61 -13.17 10.03
C HIS A 38 0.59 -14.15 9.47
N PRO A 39 -0.04 -15.01 10.29
CA PRO A 39 -0.81 -16.15 9.80
C PRO A 39 -2.04 -15.76 8.97
N ASP A 40 -2.63 -14.60 9.26
CA ASP A 40 -3.89 -14.15 8.66
C ASP A 40 -3.75 -12.84 7.86
N SER A 41 -2.51 -12.37 7.66
CA SER A 41 -2.24 -11.06 7.06
C SER A 41 -1.14 -11.16 6.02
N ASP A 42 -1.37 -10.59 4.85
CA ASP A 42 -0.28 -10.27 3.96
C ASP A 42 0.53 -9.10 4.52
N ALA A 43 1.85 -9.18 4.38
CA ALA A 43 2.75 -8.08 4.68
C ALA A 43 3.19 -7.38 3.40
N VAL A 44 3.00 -6.06 3.36
CA VAL A 44 3.43 -5.19 2.26
C VAL A 44 4.47 -4.21 2.77
N LEU A 45 5.57 -4.06 2.05
CA LEU A 45 6.70 -3.25 2.48
C LEU A 45 7.12 -2.29 1.37
N LEU A 46 7.48 -1.08 1.74
CA LEU A 46 8.16 -0.12 0.88
C LEU A 46 9.44 0.34 1.58
N PHE A 47 10.59 -0.12 1.09
CA PHE A 47 11.90 0.33 1.54
C PHE A 47 12.24 1.63 0.80
N TYR A 48 12.24 2.77 1.50
CA TYR A 48 12.42 4.08 0.88
C TYR A 48 13.79 4.70 1.15
N GLU A 49 14.58 4.16 2.08
CA GLU A 49 15.97 4.59 2.32
C GLU A 49 16.83 3.43 2.84
N GLY A 50 18.09 3.39 2.44
CA GLY A 50 19.08 2.41 2.94
C GLY A 50 19.21 1.17 2.07
N ARG A 51 19.86 0.14 2.62
CA ARG A 51 20.08 -1.15 1.96
C ARG A 51 19.92 -2.28 2.97
N GLY A 52 19.53 -3.45 2.50
CA GLY A 52 19.27 -4.57 3.39
C GLY A 52 19.11 -5.89 2.66
N GLU A 53 18.69 -6.87 3.44
CA GLU A 53 18.32 -8.20 2.99
C GLU A 53 16.95 -8.55 3.55
N ILE A 54 16.10 -9.16 2.72
CA ILE A 54 14.91 -9.88 3.16
C ILE A 54 15.13 -11.36 2.91
N ALA A 55 14.96 -12.18 3.95
CA ALA A 55 15.29 -13.61 3.90
C ALA A 55 14.11 -14.48 4.34
N THR A 56 13.92 -15.60 3.66
CA THR A 56 12.99 -16.69 3.98
C THR A 56 13.75 -17.94 4.44
N ALA A 57 13.08 -19.08 4.52
CA ALA A 57 13.71 -20.33 4.88
C ALA A 57 14.80 -20.80 3.90
N ASP A 58 14.67 -20.44 2.63
CA ASP A 58 15.44 -20.98 1.50
C ASP A 58 16.10 -19.91 0.64
N ARG A 59 15.76 -18.62 0.82
CA ARG A 59 16.22 -17.53 -0.04
C ARG A 59 16.62 -16.30 0.76
N VAL A 60 17.53 -15.53 0.19
CA VAL A 60 17.93 -14.21 0.66
C VAL A 60 17.94 -13.26 -0.54
N HIS A 61 17.22 -12.15 -0.42
CA HIS A 61 17.20 -11.09 -1.43
C HIS A 61 17.87 -9.84 -0.86
N ALA A 62 19.07 -9.54 -1.34
CA ALA A 62 19.75 -8.28 -1.06
C ALA A 62 19.16 -7.15 -1.91
N PHE A 63 19.10 -5.94 -1.35
CA PHE A 63 18.55 -4.79 -2.04
C PHE A 63 19.13 -3.45 -1.57
N GLN A 64 18.99 -2.46 -2.43
CA GLN A 64 19.14 -1.05 -2.10
C GLN A 64 17.81 -0.35 -2.39
N ALA A 65 17.37 0.54 -1.50
CA ALA A 65 16.18 1.34 -1.70
C ALA A 65 16.29 2.24 -2.95
N ILE A 66 15.20 2.52 -3.67
CA ILE A 66 13.82 2.23 -3.31
C ILE A 66 13.35 0.88 -3.89
N ARG A 67 12.72 0.04 -3.05
CA ARG A 67 12.12 -1.25 -3.44
C ARG A 67 10.83 -1.48 -2.68
N HIS A 68 9.92 -2.28 -3.24
CA HIS A 68 8.75 -2.76 -2.50
C HIS A 68 8.72 -4.28 -2.46
N ALA A 69 8.15 -4.83 -1.38
CA ALA A 69 8.00 -6.26 -1.19
C ALA A 69 6.58 -6.64 -0.80
N PHE A 70 6.22 -7.85 -1.20
CA PHE A 70 4.99 -8.53 -0.81
C PHE A 70 5.36 -9.87 -0.18
N VAL A 71 4.75 -10.16 0.96
CA VAL A 71 4.93 -11.39 1.70
C VAL A 71 3.56 -11.99 2.01
N PRO A 72 3.21 -13.15 1.44
CA PRO A 72 1.92 -13.78 1.68
C PRO A 72 1.74 -14.16 3.16
N ALA A 73 0.49 -14.16 3.62
CA ALA A 73 0.10 -14.67 4.94
C ALA A 73 0.72 -16.05 5.24
N GLY A 74 1.17 -16.23 6.48
CA GLY A 74 1.85 -17.43 6.97
C GLY A 74 3.33 -17.56 6.56
N THR A 75 3.83 -16.75 5.63
CA THR A 75 5.24 -16.80 5.21
C THR A 75 6.12 -16.17 6.29
N ALA A 76 7.08 -16.95 6.79
CA ALA A 76 8.08 -16.47 7.74
C ALA A 76 9.24 -15.77 7.01
N TYR A 77 9.61 -14.57 7.48
CA TYR A 77 10.73 -13.81 6.92
C TYR A 77 11.47 -13.01 7.99
N GLU A 78 12.74 -12.71 7.72
CA GLU A 78 13.55 -11.77 8.49
C GLU A 78 14.00 -10.60 7.62
N LEU A 79 14.23 -9.44 8.26
CA LEU A 79 14.79 -8.27 7.61
C LEU A 79 16.09 -7.88 8.29
N ARG A 80 17.13 -7.65 7.49
CA ARG A 80 18.43 -7.19 7.97
C ARG A 80 18.81 -5.90 7.29
N ASN A 81 19.24 -4.93 8.09
CA ASN A 81 19.97 -3.78 7.58
C ASN A 81 21.44 -4.17 7.37
N THR A 82 21.93 -4.05 6.14
CA THR A 82 23.33 -4.34 5.76
C THR A 82 24.13 -3.06 5.48
N GLY A 83 23.51 -1.89 5.70
CA GLY A 83 24.11 -0.58 5.57
C GLY A 83 24.65 -0.02 6.89
N GLU A 84 25.49 1.00 6.75
CA GLU A 84 26.03 1.82 7.84
C GLU A 84 25.06 2.93 8.29
N ARG A 85 23.96 3.12 7.55
CA ARG A 85 22.86 4.05 7.86
C ARG A 85 21.59 3.26 8.16
N ALA A 86 20.61 3.92 8.78
CA ALA A 86 19.31 3.31 9.04
C ALA A 86 18.64 2.86 7.73
N LEU A 87 18.04 1.67 7.76
CA LEU A 87 17.13 1.18 6.73
C LEU A 87 15.73 1.65 7.12
N LYS A 88 15.09 2.45 6.27
CA LYS A 88 13.76 2.98 6.54
C LYS A 88 12.72 2.38 5.60
N LEU A 89 11.58 2.04 6.17
CA LEU A 89 10.51 1.35 5.46
C LEU A 89 9.13 1.75 5.94
N ALA A 90 8.14 1.72 5.04
CA ALA A 90 6.74 1.61 5.42
C ALA A 90 6.39 0.11 5.45
N PHE A 91 5.72 -0.32 6.51
CA PHE A 91 5.35 -1.71 6.76
C PHE A 91 3.85 -1.81 7.02
N GLY A 92 3.16 -2.57 6.17
CA GLY A 92 1.72 -2.76 6.18
C GLY A 92 1.32 -4.20 6.48
N LEU A 93 0.28 -4.38 7.29
CA LEU A 93 -0.43 -5.65 7.45
C LEU A 93 -1.84 -5.53 6.87
N CYS A 94 -2.21 -6.47 5.99
CA CYS A 94 -3.46 -6.48 5.25
C CYS A 94 -4.12 -7.88 5.30
N PRO A 95 -5.21 -8.08 6.08
CA PRO A 95 -5.75 -7.17 7.09
C PRO A 95 -4.79 -6.95 8.26
N PHE A 96 -5.07 -5.99 9.16
CA PHE A 96 -4.33 -5.94 10.42
C PHE A 96 -4.68 -7.18 11.26
N GLY A 97 -3.67 -7.98 11.61
CA GLY A 97 -3.84 -9.27 12.28
C GLY A 97 -2.70 -9.60 13.23
N PRO A 98 -2.72 -10.81 13.82
CA PRO A 98 -1.70 -11.24 14.76
C PRO A 98 -0.32 -11.38 14.09
N THR A 99 0.74 -11.14 14.87
CA THR A 99 2.13 -11.38 14.47
C THR A 99 2.73 -12.45 15.37
N GLU A 100 3.26 -13.52 14.76
CA GLU A 100 4.00 -14.58 15.43
C GLU A 100 5.49 -14.32 15.32
N ARG A 101 6.19 -14.30 16.45
CA ARG A 101 7.66 -14.39 16.47
C ARG A 101 8.04 -15.86 16.44
N ARG A 102 8.95 -16.24 15.55
CA ARG A 102 9.42 -17.62 15.41
C ARG A 102 10.91 -17.69 15.71
N ASP A 103 11.33 -18.79 16.31
CA ASP A 103 12.74 -19.11 16.47
C ASP A 103 13.30 -19.66 15.15
N ARG A 104 14.59 -19.40 14.88
CA ARG A 104 15.27 -19.78 13.63
C ARG A 104 15.19 -21.28 13.31
N HIS A 105 14.91 -22.13 14.31
CA HIS A 105 14.86 -23.59 14.16
C HIS A 105 13.55 -24.09 13.51
N ASP A 106 12.49 -23.29 13.48
CA ASP A 106 11.16 -23.68 12.97
C ASP A 106 10.96 -23.36 11.49
N ARG A 107 11.92 -23.76 10.64
CA ARG A 107 11.80 -23.66 9.18
C ARG A 107 10.85 -24.75 8.66
N LYS A 108 9.54 -24.61 8.88
CA LYS A 108 8.56 -25.27 8.00
C LYS A 108 8.49 -24.46 6.71
N ALA A 109 9.36 -24.82 5.77
CA ALA A 109 9.32 -24.33 4.40
C ALA A 109 8.05 -24.84 3.73
N GLY A 110 7.01 -24.01 3.69
CA GLY A 110 5.97 -24.13 2.67
C GLY A 110 6.46 -23.47 1.38
N PRO A 111 6.01 -23.91 0.20
CA PRO A 111 6.20 -23.14 -1.03
C PRO A 111 5.46 -21.80 -0.89
N GLY A 112 6.22 -20.72 -0.73
CA GLY A 112 5.72 -19.35 -0.58
C GLY A 112 6.90 -18.39 -0.54
N GLY A 113 6.96 -17.48 -1.52
CA GLY A 113 8.11 -16.60 -1.71
C GLY A 113 7.81 -15.17 -1.29
N VAL A 114 8.82 -14.48 -0.77
CA VAL A 114 8.85 -13.02 -0.78
C VAL A 114 8.95 -12.57 -2.23
N THR A 115 8.07 -11.66 -2.65
CA THR A 115 8.22 -10.94 -3.91
C THR A 115 8.88 -9.61 -3.61
N LEU A 116 10.02 -9.31 -4.26
CA LEU A 116 10.74 -8.04 -4.11
C LEU A 116 10.94 -7.43 -5.50
N LEU A 117 10.43 -6.22 -5.69
CA LEU A 117 10.32 -5.58 -7.00
C LEU A 117 10.86 -4.14 -6.97
N GLY A 118 11.12 -3.62 -8.17
CA GLY A 118 11.52 -2.23 -8.40
C GLY A 118 10.37 -1.25 -8.16
N ILE A 119 10.58 0.01 -8.54
CA ILE A 119 9.52 1.03 -8.53
C ILE A 119 9.32 1.70 -9.90
N GLU A 120 9.97 1.16 -10.94
CA GLU A 120 10.04 1.78 -12.26
C GLU A 120 8.91 1.28 -13.19
N GLN A 121 8.36 0.10 -12.90
CA GLN A 121 7.36 -0.60 -13.71
C GLN A 121 6.02 -0.75 -12.97
N PHE A 122 4.95 -1.04 -13.73
CA PHE A 122 3.61 -1.31 -13.21
C PHE A 122 3.55 -2.69 -12.52
N ASP A 123 4.33 -2.84 -11.47
CA ASP A 123 4.42 -4.03 -10.67
C ASP A 123 3.30 -4.02 -9.63
N ARG A 124 2.44 -5.03 -9.70
CA ARG A 124 1.40 -5.27 -8.69
C ARG A 124 1.85 -6.38 -7.75
N PHE A 125 1.34 -6.31 -6.52
CA PHE A 125 1.39 -7.46 -5.64
C PHE A 125 0.68 -8.65 -6.29
N PRO A 126 1.19 -9.88 -6.13
CA PRO A 126 0.45 -11.08 -6.46
C PRO A 126 -0.94 -11.06 -5.85
N ASP A 127 -1.95 -11.54 -6.58
CA ASP A 127 -3.32 -11.58 -6.07
C ASP A 127 -3.48 -12.72 -5.04
N SER A 128 -3.52 -12.35 -3.77
CA SER A 128 -3.81 -13.25 -2.65
C SER A 128 -5.30 -13.24 -2.24
N GLY A 129 -6.08 -12.29 -2.77
CA GLY A 129 -7.42 -11.95 -2.29
C GLY A 129 -7.47 -11.07 -1.02
N LEU A 130 -6.35 -10.80 -0.33
CA LEU A 130 -6.36 -9.96 0.89
C LEU A 130 -6.01 -8.51 0.60
N VAL A 131 -5.06 -8.25 -0.30
CA VAL A 131 -4.63 -6.89 -0.66
C VAL A 131 -4.44 -6.76 -2.15
N ARG A 132 -4.88 -5.62 -2.70
CA ARG A 132 -4.46 -5.16 -4.02
C ARG A 132 -3.50 -4.01 -3.81
N GLY A 133 -2.36 -4.01 -4.49
CA GLY A 133 -1.44 -2.88 -4.40
C GLY A 133 -0.24 -3.02 -5.29
N GLY A 134 0.74 -2.14 -5.06
CA GLY A 134 1.96 -2.05 -5.83
C GLY A 134 2.17 -0.65 -6.37
N MET A 135 2.76 -0.54 -7.56
CA MET A 135 3.08 0.73 -8.19
C MET A 135 1.98 1.21 -9.15
N PHE A 136 1.67 2.49 -9.06
CA PHE A 136 0.77 3.22 -9.93
C PHE A 136 1.44 4.48 -10.48
N PHE A 137 1.14 4.80 -11.74
CA PHE A 137 1.74 5.93 -12.44
C PHE A 137 0.70 6.71 -13.22
N LEU A 138 0.91 8.03 -13.30
CA LEU A 138 0.17 8.93 -14.19
C LEU A 138 1.16 9.80 -14.94
N ASP A 139 1.03 9.84 -16.27
CA ASP A 139 1.77 10.78 -17.10
C ASP A 139 1.38 12.23 -16.78
N PRO A 140 2.23 13.22 -17.13
CA PRO A 140 1.95 14.63 -16.91
C PRO A 140 0.54 15.05 -17.37
N GLY A 141 -0.19 15.72 -16.49
CA GLY A 141 -1.55 16.21 -16.75
C GLY A 141 -2.65 15.14 -16.78
N LYS A 142 -2.33 13.84 -16.64
CA LYS A 142 -3.33 12.77 -16.60
C LYS A 142 -3.99 12.65 -15.22
N ALA A 143 -5.21 12.13 -15.23
CA ALA A 143 -5.98 11.84 -14.03
C ALA A 143 -6.50 10.40 -14.05
N ALA A 144 -6.59 9.79 -12.88
CA ALA A 144 -7.33 8.55 -12.67
C ALA A 144 -8.84 8.82 -12.72
N SER A 145 -9.61 7.80 -13.07
CA SER A 145 -11.08 7.86 -12.96
C SER A 145 -11.50 8.15 -11.52
N TYR A 146 -12.60 8.88 -11.33
CA TYR A 146 -13.18 9.10 -10.02
C TYR A 146 -13.90 7.82 -9.56
N HIS A 147 -13.45 7.24 -8.45
CA HIS A 147 -13.91 5.91 -8.00
C HIS A 147 -13.78 5.74 -6.49
N SER A 148 -14.34 4.66 -5.97
CA SER A 148 -14.17 4.25 -4.57
C SER A 148 -13.83 2.76 -4.49
N HIS A 149 -13.78 2.23 -3.28
CA HIS A 149 -13.52 0.84 -2.97
C HIS A 149 -14.51 0.31 -1.93
N ASP A 150 -15.17 -0.81 -2.24
CA ASP A 150 -16.19 -1.41 -1.39
C ASP A 150 -15.56 -2.00 -0.11
N GLY A 151 -15.85 -1.41 1.05
CA GLY A 151 -15.40 -1.86 2.36
C GLY A 151 -13.89 -1.86 2.57
N ALA A 152 -13.14 -1.20 1.68
CA ALA A 152 -11.69 -1.20 1.67
C ALA A 152 -11.15 0.22 1.59
N PRO A 153 -10.37 0.71 2.56
CA PRO A 153 -9.59 1.93 2.38
C PRO A 153 -8.51 1.76 1.30
N GLU A 154 -8.06 2.90 0.77
CA GLU A 154 -6.86 2.99 -0.05
C GLU A 154 -5.83 3.91 0.59
N VAL A 155 -4.57 3.50 0.54
CA VAL A 155 -3.43 4.29 1.01
C VAL A 155 -2.51 4.59 -0.16
N PHE A 156 -2.10 5.84 -0.28
CA PHE A 156 -1.15 6.31 -1.28
C PHE A 156 0.12 6.83 -0.61
N VAL A 157 1.28 6.34 -1.02
CA VAL A 157 2.59 6.91 -0.70
C VAL A 157 3.18 7.50 -1.97
N PHE A 158 3.34 8.82 -2.01
CA PHE A 158 3.81 9.55 -3.17
C PHE A 158 5.35 9.55 -3.21
N LEU A 159 5.94 9.03 -4.28
CA LEU A 159 7.40 8.84 -4.41
C LEU A 159 8.04 9.83 -5.38
N LEU A 160 7.33 10.19 -6.46
CA LEU A 160 7.79 11.11 -7.49
C LEU A 160 6.61 11.88 -8.07
N GLY A 161 6.84 13.12 -8.52
CA GLY A 161 5.81 13.97 -9.12
C GLY A 161 4.92 14.66 -8.10
N HIS A 162 4.09 15.58 -8.59
CA HIS A 162 3.10 16.32 -7.81
C HIS A 162 1.68 15.96 -8.26
N CYS A 163 0.77 15.88 -7.31
CA CYS A 163 -0.60 15.44 -7.54
C CYS A 163 -1.60 16.36 -6.82
N GLU A 164 -2.76 16.56 -7.43
CA GLU A 164 -3.98 16.97 -6.73
C GLU A 164 -4.76 15.69 -6.40
N VAL A 165 -4.92 15.41 -5.11
CA VAL A 165 -5.81 14.37 -4.61
C VAL A 165 -7.15 15.00 -4.35
N THR A 166 -8.22 14.42 -4.89
CA THR A 166 -9.60 14.80 -4.52
C THR A 166 -10.23 13.64 -3.77
N VAL A 167 -10.86 13.90 -2.62
CA VAL A 167 -11.66 12.92 -1.86
C VAL A 167 -12.99 13.57 -1.52
N GLU A 168 -14.10 13.01 -1.99
CA GLU A 168 -15.45 13.57 -1.80
C GLU A 168 -15.51 15.08 -2.14
N GLY A 169 -14.94 15.45 -3.29
CA GLY A 169 -14.87 16.83 -3.79
C GLY A 169 -13.81 17.72 -3.11
N GLU A 170 -13.24 17.30 -1.98
CA GLU A 170 -12.24 18.05 -1.22
C GLU A 170 -10.84 17.79 -1.76
N LYS A 171 -10.04 18.84 -1.90
CA LYS A 171 -8.77 18.79 -2.63
C LYS A 171 -7.57 19.00 -1.72
N ALA A 172 -6.50 18.25 -1.98
CA ALA A 172 -5.18 18.47 -1.40
C ALA A 172 -4.09 18.36 -2.47
N SER A 173 -3.10 19.24 -2.38
CA SER A 173 -1.86 19.12 -3.15
C SER A 173 -0.87 18.26 -2.39
N VAL A 174 -0.29 17.26 -3.04
CA VAL A 174 0.66 16.32 -2.46
C VAL A 174 1.84 16.10 -3.41
N GLY A 175 2.98 15.69 -2.85
CA GLY A 175 4.20 15.39 -3.58
C GLY A 175 5.05 14.34 -2.87
N PRO A 176 6.34 14.20 -3.26
CA PRO A 176 7.20 13.16 -2.72
C PRO A 176 7.29 13.19 -1.19
N GLY A 177 7.10 12.03 -0.57
CA GLY A 177 7.09 11.85 0.88
C GLY A 177 5.75 12.19 1.55
N ASP A 178 4.71 12.53 0.81
CA ASP A 178 3.35 12.60 1.34
C ASP A 178 2.68 11.22 1.34
N VAL A 179 1.78 11.02 2.31
CA VAL A 179 0.93 9.85 2.46
C VAL A 179 -0.51 10.31 2.63
N VAL A 180 -1.41 9.71 1.85
CA VAL A 180 -2.85 9.95 1.96
C VAL A 180 -3.57 8.64 2.26
N TYR A 181 -4.44 8.71 3.26
CA TYR A 181 -5.37 7.65 3.61
C TYR A 181 -6.77 8.03 3.14
N VAL A 182 -7.39 7.20 2.32
CA VAL A 182 -8.78 7.34 1.88
C VAL A 182 -9.60 6.24 2.55
N PRO A 183 -10.50 6.57 3.48
CA PRO A 183 -11.42 5.61 4.07
C PRO A 183 -12.27 4.88 3.02
N ALA A 184 -12.72 3.69 3.38
CA ALA A 184 -13.62 2.89 2.55
C ALA A 184 -14.84 3.72 2.05
N GLU A 185 -15.27 3.42 0.83
CA GLU A 185 -16.41 4.06 0.13
C GLU A 185 -16.24 5.53 -0.27
N LEU A 186 -15.23 6.25 0.24
CA LEU A 186 -15.03 7.64 -0.17
C LEU A 186 -14.48 7.71 -1.59
N LYS A 187 -15.20 8.41 -2.46
CA LYS A 187 -14.80 8.59 -3.86
C LYS A 187 -13.58 9.49 -3.92
N HIS A 188 -12.64 9.12 -4.76
CA HIS A 188 -11.40 9.84 -4.90
C HIS A 188 -10.85 9.76 -6.33
N THR A 189 -9.95 10.69 -6.64
CA THR A 189 -9.15 10.70 -7.87
C THR A 189 -7.78 11.30 -7.60
N LEU A 190 -6.81 10.87 -8.40
CA LEU A 190 -5.47 11.43 -8.47
C LEU A 190 -5.30 12.13 -9.82
N LYS A 191 -4.84 13.38 -9.80
CA LYS A 191 -4.45 14.11 -11.00
C LYS A 191 -3.00 14.55 -10.90
N ASN A 192 -2.15 14.10 -11.83
CA ASN A 192 -0.78 14.59 -11.92
C ASN A 192 -0.79 16.06 -12.38
N THR A 193 -0.36 16.97 -11.51
CA THR A 193 -0.32 18.42 -11.76
C THR A 193 1.01 18.87 -12.37
N SER A 194 1.98 17.96 -12.47
CA SER A 194 3.28 18.23 -13.07
C SER A 194 3.15 18.42 -14.58
N ARG A 195 3.96 19.33 -15.14
CA ARG A 195 3.98 19.59 -16.60
C ARG A 195 4.82 18.59 -17.39
N SER A 196 5.81 17.97 -16.75
CA SER A 196 6.81 17.12 -17.41
C SER A 196 7.17 15.86 -16.64
N GLU A 197 6.90 15.80 -15.34
CA GLU A 197 7.27 14.67 -14.49
C GLU A 197 6.13 13.64 -14.36
N ARG A 198 6.46 12.36 -14.48
CA ARG A 198 5.51 11.27 -14.24
C ARG A 198 5.26 11.14 -12.73
N LEU A 199 4.00 11.00 -12.34
CA LEU A 199 3.64 10.67 -10.97
C LEU A 199 3.97 9.21 -10.70
N SER A 200 4.59 8.92 -9.56
CA SER A 200 4.85 7.53 -9.10
C SER A 200 4.35 7.36 -7.68
N VAL A 201 3.41 6.44 -7.50
CA VAL A 201 2.69 6.21 -6.24
C VAL A 201 2.77 4.73 -5.88
N TRP A 202 3.16 4.42 -4.65
CA TRP A 202 2.99 3.10 -4.09
C TRP A 202 1.66 3.07 -3.33
N LEU A 203 0.81 2.08 -3.58
CA LEU A 203 -0.53 2.03 -3.00
C LEU A 203 -0.94 0.66 -2.47
N THR A 204 -1.93 0.67 -1.59
CA THR A 204 -2.57 -0.51 -1.01
C THR A 204 -4.08 -0.29 -0.89
N VAL A 205 -4.87 -1.28 -1.29
CA VAL A 205 -6.32 -1.38 -1.11
C VAL A 205 -6.60 -2.70 -0.40
N THR A 206 -7.21 -2.66 0.79
CA THR A 206 -7.47 -3.85 1.60
C THR A 206 -8.80 -3.71 2.34
N PRO A 207 -9.67 -4.74 2.35
CA PRO A 207 -9.54 -6.01 1.64
C PRO A 207 -9.62 -5.87 0.10
N ASN A 208 -9.08 -6.83 -0.65
CA ASN A 208 -9.24 -6.89 -2.11
C ASN A 208 -10.64 -7.43 -2.50
N VAL A 209 -11.68 -6.60 -2.37
CA VAL A 209 -13.04 -6.94 -2.83
C VAL A 209 -13.08 -7.00 -4.36
N THR A 210 -13.87 -7.92 -4.94
CA THR A 210 -13.97 -8.09 -6.40
C THR A 210 -15.29 -7.54 -6.95
N PRO A 211 -15.26 -6.69 -8.01
CA PRO A 211 -14.10 -5.96 -8.50
C PRO A 211 -13.60 -4.93 -7.48
N SER A 212 -12.31 -4.60 -7.53
CA SER A 212 -11.70 -3.72 -6.52
C SER A 212 -12.18 -2.28 -6.63
N HIS A 213 -12.22 -1.70 -7.83
CA HIS A 213 -12.75 -0.36 -8.02
C HIS A 213 -14.28 -0.39 -8.15
N THR A 214 -14.95 0.53 -7.46
CA THR A 214 -16.36 0.85 -7.65
C THR A 214 -16.47 2.17 -8.41
N PHE A 215 -17.04 2.12 -9.61
CA PHE A 215 -17.29 3.29 -10.47
C PHE A 215 -18.73 3.80 -10.38
N TYR A 216 -18.87 5.09 -10.69
CA TYR A 216 -20.12 5.84 -10.64
C TYR A 216 -20.28 6.71 -11.89
N GLU A 217 -21.53 6.99 -12.23
CA GLU A 217 -21.93 7.97 -13.23
C GLU A 217 -22.59 9.15 -12.52
N GLU A 218 -22.18 10.37 -12.88
CA GLU A 218 -22.85 11.59 -12.41
C GLU A 218 -24.16 11.77 -13.17
N LEU A 219 -25.26 11.96 -12.42
CA LEU A 219 -26.58 12.20 -12.97
C LEU A 219 -26.80 13.71 -13.17
N PRO A 220 -27.77 14.12 -14.04
CA PRO A 220 -28.04 15.53 -14.31
C PRO A 220 -28.41 16.38 -13.09
N ASP A 221 -28.85 15.75 -12.00
CA ASP A 221 -29.19 16.41 -10.73
C ASP A 221 -27.98 16.57 -9.78
N GLY A 222 -26.78 16.21 -10.22
CA GLY A 222 -25.54 16.25 -9.44
C GLY A 222 -25.37 15.08 -8.48
N THR A 223 -26.29 14.11 -8.47
CA THR A 223 -26.15 12.88 -7.69
C THR A 223 -25.35 11.83 -8.45
N TRP A 224 -24.90 10.78 -7.77
CA TRP A 224 -24.06 9.73 -8.36
C TRP A 224 -24.75 8.37 -8.33
N LYS A 225 -24.79 7.70 -9.49
CA LYS A 225 -25.29 6.34 -9.63
C LYS A 225 -24.15 5.36 -9.74
N ARG A 226 -24.12 4.35 -8.86
CA ARG A 226 -23.17 3.23 -8.97
C ARG A 226 -23.42 2.45 -10.25
N VAL A 227 -22.36 2.18 -11.02
CA VAL A 227 -22.43 1.36 -12.25
C VAL A 227 -21.68 0.03 -12.14
N THR A 228 -20.86 -0.14 -11.11
CA THR A 228 -20.13 -1.38 -10.86
C THR A 228 -20.94 -2.32 -9.95
N PRO A 229 -21.17 -3.59 -10.31
CA PRO A 229 -21.78 -4.57 -9.41
C PRO A 229 -20.77 -5.08 -8.38
N ARG A 230 -21.24 -5.39 -7.17
CA ARG A 230 -20.42 -6.05 -6.13
C ARG A 230 -20.57 -7.56 -6.28
N LEU A 231 -19.47 -8.31 -6.39
CA LEU A 231 -19.51 -9.75 -6.73
C LEU A 231 -19.26 -10.70 -5.54
N ASP A 232 -18.92 -10.18 -4.36
CA ASP A 232 -18.68 -10.97 -3.14
C ASP A 232 -19.95 -11.36 -2.36
N GLY A 233 -21.14 -11.06 -2.93
CA GLY A 233 -22.45 -11.35 -2.33
C GLY A 233 -22.84 -10.50 -1.12
N ARG A 234 -22.01 -9.55 -0.69
CA ARG A 234 -22.34 -8.64 0.43
C ARG A 234 -23.17 -7.45 -0.05
N PRO A 235 -23.90 -6.75 0.85
CA PRO A 235 -24.64 -5.56 0.48
C PRO A 235 -23.74 -4.46 -0.08
N VAL A 236 -24.26 -3.71 -1.05
CA VAL A 236 -23.62 -2.51 -1.58
C VAL A 236 -23.78 -1.39 -0.56
N ARG A 237 -22.70 -0.68 -0.26
CA ARG A 237 -22.81 0.56 0.54
C ARG A 237 -23.20 1.70 -0.39
N PRO A 238 -24.13 2.59 0.02
CA PRO A 238 -24.46 3.75 -0.78
C PRO A 238 -23.21 4.65 -0.88
N PRO A 239 -23.02 5.35 -2.02
CA PRO A 239 -21.98 6.37 -2.09
C PRO A 239 -22.17 7.37 -0.94
N SER A 240 -21.07 7.84 -0.34
CA SER A 240 -21.14 9.04 0.49
C SER A 240 -21.73 10.20 -0.34
N ARG A 241 -22.56 11.00 0.34
CA ARG A 241 -23.33 12.12 -0.25
C ARG A 241 -22.39 13.21 -0.73
#